data_AF-A0A942AJK5-F1
#
_entry.id   AF-A0A942AJK5-F1
#
_cell.length_a   1.000
_cell.length_b   1.000
_cell.length_c   1.000
_cell.angle_alpha   90.00
_cell.angle_beta   90.00
_cell.angle_gamma   90.00
#
_symmetry.space_group_name_H-M   'P 1'
#
loop_
_entity.id
_entity.type
_entity.pdbx_description
1 polymer ?
#
loop_
_entity_poly.entity_id
_entity_poly.type
_entity_poly.pdbx_seq_one_letter_code
_entity_poly.pdbx_strand_id
1 'polypeptide(L)'
;MATFYEVKQLLCRLLRAENADDNDDIIFKVQSLEEKGVTRKIIISNLELQELYDKVSDMYKNGLELYTDDSYEVAVDLDRFAMYHQDNPITSADNINKVSYLLGYPTAEYSLYLLMLFKDSMQQSQEHNYSIFSMRLRRPFESLYNVTNNTLENVL
;
A
#
# COMPACT_ATOMS: atom_id res chain seq x y z
N MET A 1 -17.76 3.78 -4.80
CA MET A 1 -16.59 2.90 -4.88
C MET A 1 -15.87 3.27 -6.14
N ALA A 2 -14.60 3.66 -6.00
CA ALA A 2 -13.79 4.16 -7.10
C ALA A 2 -13.73 3.15 -8.24
N THR A 3 -13.81 3.63 -9.48
CA THR A 3 -13.73 2.76 -10.66
C THR A 3 -12.30 2.23 -10.88
N PHE A 4 -12.16 1.14 -11.62
CA PHE A 4 -10.85 0.58 -11.99
C PHE A 4 -9.89 1.64 -12.54
N TYR A 5 -10.34 2.42 -13.53
CA TYR A 5 -9.54 3.48 -14.16
C TYR A 5 -9.10 4.55 -13.16
N GLU A 6 -9.97 4.91 -12.23
CA GLU A 6 -9.66 5.90 -11.19
C GLU A 6 -8.61 5.43 -10.19
N VAL A 7 -8.65 4.14 -9.84
CA VAL A 7 -7.66 3.49 -8.98
C VAL A 7 -6.33 3.34 -9.74
N LYS A 8 -6.38 2.91 -11.00
CA LYS A 8 -5.20 2.80 -11.87
C LYS A 8 -4.50 4.15 -12.03
N GLN A 9 -5.24 5.22 -12.34
CA GLN A 9 -4.67 6.56 -12.45
C GLN A 9 -4.05 7.04 -11.12
N LEU A 10 -4.67 6.70 -9.98
CA LEU A 10 -4.10 6.99 -8.67
C LEU A 10 -2.77 6.26 -8.47
N LEU A 11 -2.70 4.97 -8.81
CA LEU A 11 -1.48 4.16 -8.74
C LEU A 11 -0.38 4.71 -9.64
N CYS A 12 -0.67 5.04 -10.90
CA CYS A 12 0.30 5.64 -11.81
C CYS A 12 0.90 6.93 -11.23
N ARG A 13 0.07 7.77 -10.59
CA ARG A 13 0.54 9.00 -9.93
C ARG A 13 1.38 8.72 -8.69
N LEU A 14 0.99 7.76 -7.86
CA LEU A 14 1.72 7.37 -6.65
C LEU A 14 3.10 6.79 -6.97
N LEU A 15 3.15 5.92 -7.98
CA LEU A 15 4.36 5.20 -8.39
C LEU A 15 5.23 6.00 -9.37
N ARG A 16 4.75 7.16 -9.83
CA ARG A 16 5.40 7.98 -10.88
C ARG A 16 5.68 7.15 -12.13
N ALA A 17 4.63 6.48 -12.61
CA ALA A 17 4.72 5.62 -13.79
C ALA A 17 5.20 6.40 -15.01
N GLU A 18 5.98 5.71 -15.87
CA GLU A 18 6.53 6.27 -17.10
C GLU A 18 5.46 6.40 -18.19
N ASN A 19 4.42 5.58 -18.11
CA ASN A 19 3.29 5.57 -19.03
C ASN A 19 2.00 6.06 -18.36
N ALA A 20 1.19 6.73 -19.17
CA ALA A 20 -0.06 7.36 -18.74
C ALA A 20 -1.29 6.80 -19.48
N ASP A 21 -1.12 5.75 -20.29
CA ASP A 21 -2.23 5.13 -21.01
C ASP A 21 -3.03 4.22 -20.08
N ASP A 22 -4.35 4.36 -20.13
CA ASP A 22 -5.32 3.64 -19.31
C ASP A 22 -5.43 2.15 -19.73
N ASN A 23 -4.93 1.74 -20.90
CA ASN A 23 -4.96 0.34 -21.34
C ASN A 23 -3.64 -0.42 -21.18
N ASP A 24 -2.54 0.28 -20.85
CA ASP A 24 -1.20 -0.31 -20.78
C ASP A 24 -0.85 -0.79 -19.35
N ASP A 25 0.11 -1.71 -19.25
CA ASP A 25 0.70 -2.12 -17.97
C ASP A 25 1.31 -0.94 -17.23
N ILE A 26 1.26 -0.87 -15.89
CA ILE A 26 1.90 0.23 -15.17
C ILE A 26 3.40 -0.04 -15.09
N ILE A 27 4.19 0.87 -15.65
CA ILE A 27 5.64 0.78 -15.66
C ILE A 27 6.24 1.87 -14.79
N PHE A 28 7.04 1.50 -13.80
CA PHE A 28 7.75 2.49 -12.98
C PHE A 28 9.15 2.02 -12.61
N LYS A 29 9.99 2.97 -12.22
CA LYS A 29 11.38 2.75 -11.86
C LYS A 29 11.56 2.92 -10.36
N VAL A 30 12.22 1.94 -9.75
CA VAL A 30 12.65 1.98 -8.35
C VAL A 30 14.17 2.06 -8.35
N GLN A 31 14.71 3.09 -7.69
CA GLN A 31 16.13 3.25 -7.51
C GLN A 31 16.56 2.44 -6.27
N SER A 32 17.54 1.55 -6.45
CA SER A 32 18.15 0.88 -5.30
C SER A 32 18.93 1.89 -4.48
N LEU A 33 18.72 1.89 -3.16
CA LEU A 33 19.48 2.74 -2.24
C LEU A 33 20.87 2.12 -1.93
N GLU A 34 20.96 0.79 -1.97
CA GLU A 34 22.17 0.02 -1.65
C GLU A 34 23.23 0.09 -2.76
N GLU A 35 22.77 0.12 -4.02
CA GLU A 35 23.62 0.21 -5.21
C GLU A 35 23.31 1.51 -5.94
N LYS A 36 23.99 2.60 -5.55
CA LYS A 36 23.87 3.91 -6.21
C LYS A 36 24.04 3.75 -7.73
N GLY A 37 22.92 3.90 -8.46
CA GLY A 37 22.88 3.87 -9.93
C GLY A 37 22.11 2.70 -10.54
N VAL A 38 21.79 1.66 -9.77
CA VAL A 38 20.99 0.54 -10.29
C VAL A 38 19.51 0.89 -10.19
N THR A 39 18.92 1.18 -11.34
CA THR A 39 17.48 1.45 -11.48
C THR A 39 16.78 0.17 -11.91
N ARG A 40 15.90 -0.36 -11.08
CA ARG A 40 15.06 -1.53 -11.42
C ARG A 40 13.75 -1.04 -12.01
N LYS A 41 13.36 -1.64 -13.13
CA LYS A 41 12.06 -1.40 -13.77
C LYS A 41 11.08 -2.44 -13.24
N ILE A 42 9.98 -1.99 -12.65
CA ILE A 42 8.88 -2.83 -12.19
C ILE A 42 7.70 -2.62 -13.15
N ILE A 43 7.02 -3.72 -13.49
CA ILE A 43 5.88 -3.75 -14.38
C ILE A 43 4.72 -4.38 -13.60
N ILE A 44 3.58 -3.70 -13.55
CA ILE A 44 2.33 -4.24 -13.04
C ILE A 44 1.44 -4.50 -14.25
N SER A 45 1.13 -5.76 -14.50
CA SER A 45 0.25 -6.17 -15.61
C SER A 45 -1.13 -5.52 -15.45
N ASN A 46 -1.64 -4.92 -16.52
CA ASN A 46 -2.99 -4.36 -16.52
C ASN A 46 -4.05 -5.44 -16.27
N LEU A 47 -3.85 -6.62 -16.85
CA LEU A 47 -4.75 -7.76 -16.68
C LEU A 47 -4.78 -8.21 -15.21
N GLU A 48 -3.62 -8.43 -14.60
CA GLU A 48 -3.54 -8.87 -13.20
C GLU A 48 -4.10 -7.80 -12.23
N LEU A 49 -3.88 -6.52 -12.53
CA LEU A 49 -4.44 -5.43 -11.75
C LEU A 49 -5.98 -5.39 -11.86
N GLN A 50 -6.51 -5.66 -13.04
CA GLN A 50 -7.96 -5.71 -13.26
C GLN A 50 -8.58 -6.91 -12.55
N GLU A 51 -7.96 -8.09 -12.64
CA GLU A 51 -8.39 -9.28 -11.90
C GLU A 51 -8.38 -9.04 -10.38
N LEU A 52 -7.34 -8.38 -9.86
CA LEU A 52 -7.27 -7.99 -8.45
C LEU A 52 -8.38 -6.99 -8.08
N TYR A 53 -8.65 -6.01 -8.93
CA TYR A 53 -9.72 -5.04 -8.71
C TYR A 53 -11.10 -5.70 -8.70
N ASP A 54 -11.38 -6.60 -9.64
CA ASP A 54 -12.65 -7.31 -9.72
C ASP A 54 -12.82 -8.21 -8.48
N LYS A 55 -11.77 -8.94 -8.11
CA LYS A 55 -11.73 -9.75 -6.88
C LYS A 55 -12.03 -8.91 -5.63
N VAL A 56 -11.34 -7.78 -5.45
CA VAL A 56 -11.57 -6.90 -4.29
C VAL A 56 -12.95 -6.26 -4.37
N SER A 57 -13.48 -6.00 -5.56
CA SER A 57 -14.82 -5.43 -5.75
C SER A 57 -15.91 -6.37 -5.22
N ASP A 58 -15.74 -7.67 -5.38
CA ASP A 58 -16.67 -8.71 -4.94
C ASP A 58 -16.57 -9.06 -3.44
N MET A 59 -15.49 -8.67 -2.75
CA MET A 59 -15.31 -8.92 -1.31
C MET A 59 -16.26 -8.09 -0.44
N TYR A 60 -16.58 -8.62 0.74
CA TYR A 60 -17.37 -7.91 1.75
C TYR A 60 -16.53 -6.83 2.45
N LYS A 61 -17.20 -5.72 2.73
CA LYS A 61 -16.56 -4.47 3.16
C LYS A 61 -17.36 -3.80 4.25
N ASN A 62 -16.68 -3.35 5.30
CA ASN A 62 -17.30 -2.56 6.37
C ASN A 62 -16.32 -1.52 6.90
N GLY A 63 -16.45 -0.27 6.47
CA GLY A 63 -15.51 0.78 6.87
C GLY A 63 -14.08 0.46 6.43
N LEU A 64 -13.15 0.29 7.37
CA LEU A 64 -11.76 -0.10 7.09
C LEU A 64 -11.54 -1.62 7.04
N GLU A 65 -12.59 -2.40 7.20
CA GLU A 65 -12.53 -3.85 7.23
C GLU A 65 -12.75 -4.42 5.82
N LEU A 66 -11.90 -5.36 5.43
CA LEU A 66 -12.06 -6.18 4.23
C LEU A 66 -12.14 -7.64 4.67
N TYR A 67 -13.17 -8.35 4.22
CA TYR A 67 -13.33 -9.74 4.63
C TYR A 67 -13.99 -10.60 3.56
N THR A 68 -13.66 -11.88 3.66
CA THR A 68 -14.27 -12.99 2.93
C THR A 68 -14.93 -13.92 3.95
N ASP A 69 -15.49 -15.04 3.48
CA ASP A 69 -16.03 -16.04 4.39
C ASP A 69 -14.94 -16.69 5.28
N ASP A 70 -13.68 -16.69 4.82
CA ASP A 70 -12.57 -17.40 5.46
C ASP A 70 -11.51 -16.49 6.09
N SER A 71 -11.44 -15.21 5.70
CA SER A 71 -10.41 -14.28 6.14
C SER A 71 -10.95 -12.88 6.40
N TYR A 72 -10.31 -12.17 7.33
CA TYR A 72 -10.62 -10.79 7.67
C TYR A 72 -9.31 -10.01 7.85
N GLU A 73 -9.25 -8.83 7.25
CA GLU A 73 -8.13 -7.92 7.35
C GLU A 73 -8.59 -6.51 7.77
N VAL A 74 -7.85 -5.92 8.71
CA VAL A 74 -8.09 -4.56 9.21
C VAL A 74 -6.78 -3.89 9.57
N ALA A 75 -6.70 -2.58 9.33
CA ALA A 75 -5.60 -1.75 9.73
C ALA A 75 -5.60 -1.55 11.24
N VAL A 76 -4.45 -1.83 11.87
CA VAL A 76 -4.23 -1.58 13.30
C VAL A 76 -3.29 -0.40 13.45
N ASP A 77 -3.65 0.57 14.28
CA ASP A 77 -2.77 1.69 14.62
C ASP A 77 -1.64 1.18 15.53
N LEU A 78 -0.45 1.05 14.95
CA LEU A 78 0.74 0.58 15.63
C LEU A 78 1.84 1.62 15.52
N ASP A 79 2.64 1.74 16.59
CA ASP A 79 3.79 2.63 16.58
C ASP A 79 4.81 2.15 15.53
N ARG A 80 5.04 3.00 14.52
CA ARG A 80 5.82 2.68 13.33
C ARG A 80 7.23 2.20 13.67
N PHE A 81 7.83 2.75 14.73
CA PHE A 81 9.17 2.36 15.18
C PHE A 81 9.20 0.96 15.79
N ALA A 82 8.11 0.51 16.42
CA ALA A 82 8.02 -0.83 16.99
C ALA A 82 7.98 -1.90 15.88
N MET A 83 7.33 -1.63 14.75
CA MET A 83 7.25 -2.58 13.63
C MET A 83 8.58 -2.78 12.88
N TYR A 84 9.43 -1.74 12.79
CA TYR A 84 10.71 -1.85 12.07
C TYR A 84 11.73 -2.76 12.76
N HIS A 85 11.58 -2.98 14.07
CA HIS A 85 12.49 -3.78 14.88
C HIS A 85 11.92 -5.16 15.23
N GLN A 86 10.73 -5.51 14.73
CA GLN A 86 10.12 -6.81 14.93
C GLN A 86 10.27 -7.70 13.69
N ASP A 87 10.56 -8.97 13.93
CA ASP A 87 10.54 -10.01 12.91
C ASP A 87 9.08 -10.28 12.49
N ASN A 88 8.60 -9.54 11.49
CA ASN A 88 7.28 -9.76 10.89
C ASN A 88 7.30 -10.95 9.92
N PRO A 89 6.20 -11.72 9.79
CA PRO A 89 4.91 -11.55 10.48
C PRO A 89 4.85 -12.21 11.87
N ILE A 90 4.06 -11.61 12.78
CA ILE A 90 3.76 -12.17 14.10
C ILE A 90 2.45 -12.97 14.00
N THR A 91 2.51 -14.25 14.30
CA THR A 91 1.33 -15.13 14.33
C THR A 91 0.90 -15.40 15.77
N SER A 92 -0.38 -15.20 16.06
CA SER A 92 -0.98 -15.54 17.35
C SER A 92 -2.18 -16.47 17.14
N ALA A 93 -2.23 -17.59 17.84
CA ALA A 93 -3.33 -18.54 17.75
C ALA A 93 -4.22 -18.45 18.99
N ASP A 94 -5.50 -18.16 18.78
CA ASP A 94 -6.54 -18.29 19.79
C ASP A 94 -7.19 -19.67 19.68
N ASN A 95 -6.70 -20.60 20.51
CA ASN A 95 -7.18 -21.98 20.55
C ASN A 95 -8.63 -22.10 21.06
N ILE A 96 -9.15 -21.10 21.79
CA ILE A 96 -10.50 -21.11 22.35
C ILE A 96 -11.50 -20.87 21.22
N ASN A 97 -11.25 -19.84 20.41
CA ASN A 97 -12.10 -19.47 19.28
C ASN A 97 -11.71 -20.18 17.97
N LYS A 98 -10.62 -20.95 17.98
CA LYS A 98 -10.03 -21.59 16.79
C LYS A 98 -9.70 -20.59 15.67
N VAL A 99 -9.26 -19.40 16.06
CA VAL A 99 -8.88 -18.31 15.15
C VAL A 99 -7.37 -18.10 15.22
N SER A 100 -6.75 -17.88 14.08
CA SER A 100 -5.36 -17.45 14.00
C SER A 100 -5.28 -16.00 13.50
N TYR A 101 -4.57 -15.16 14.24
CA TYR A 101 -4.29 -13.79 13.86
C TYR A 101 -2.88 -13.70 13.27
N LEU A 102 -2.77 -12.97 12.16
CA LEU A 102 -1.50 -12.60 11.56
C LEU A 102 -1.37 -11.09 11.62
N LEU A 103 -0.32 -10.61 12.27
CA LEU A 103 0.04 -9.19 12.29
C LEU A 103 1.28 -9.00 11.43
N GLY A 104 1.16 -8.17 10.39
CA GLY A 104 2.25 -7.96 9.44
C GLY A 104 1.91 -6.95 8.36
N TYR A 105 2.59 -7.06 7.23
CA TYR A 105 2.31 -6.24 6.05
C TYR A 105 0.93 -6.57 5.47
N PRO A 106 0.19 -5.57 4.96
CA PRO A 106 -1.11 -5.79 4.35
C PRO A 106 -1.01 -6.63 3.08
N THR A 107 -2.06 -7.38 2.75
CA THR A 107 -2.13 -8.09 1.47
C THR A 107 -2.31 -7.12 0.30
N ALA A 108 -2.13 -7.62 -0.93
CA ALA A 108 -2.36 -6.82 -2.13
C ALA A 108 -3.83 -6.41 -2.25
N GLU A 109 -4.74 -7.32 -1.89
CA GLU A 109 -6.18 -7.11 -1.83
C GLU A 109 -6.53 -5.97 -0.86
N TYR A 110 -6.03 -6.06 0.37
CA TYR A 110 -6.29 -5.03 1.38
C TYR A 110 -5.66 -3.68 1.00
N SER A 111 -4.45 -3.70 0.46
CA SER A 111 -3.78 -2.50 -0.04
C SER A 111 -4.56 -1.82 -1.16
N LEU A 112 -5.11 -2.59 -2.11
CA LEU A 112 -5.95 -2.07 -3.17
C LEU A 112 -7.26 -1.52 -2.62
N TYR A 113 -7.90 -2.22 -1.69
CA TYR A 113 -9.11 -1.75 -1.02
C TYR A 113 -8.92 -0.39 -0.33
N LEU A 114 -7.82 -0.21 0.40
CA LEU A 114 -7.47 1.07 1.02
C LEU A 114 -7.28 2.18 -0.02
N LEU A 115 -6.67 1.88 -1.17
CA LEU A 115 -6.54 2.85 -2.27
C LEU A 115 -7.90 3.25 -2.87
N MET A 116 -8.83 2.30 -2.97
CA MET A 116 -10.20 2.56 -3.43
C MET A 116 -10.93 3.49 -2.46
N LEU A 117 -10.89 3.20 -1.16
CA LEU A 117 -11.45 4.06 -0.11
C LEU A 117 -10.83 5.46 -0.12
N PHE A 118 -9.51 5.54 -0.27
CA PHE A 118 -8.81 6.81 -0.36
C PHE A 118 -9.30 7.62 -1.57
N LYS A 119 -9.46 6.97 -2.73
CA LYS A 119 -9.96 7.62 -3.95
C LYS A 119 -11.41 8.10 -3.81
N ASP A 120 -12.29 7.30 -3.22
CA ASP A 120 -13.67 7.70 -2.91
C ASP A 120 -13.69 8.92 -1.97
N SER A 121 -12.85 8.92 -0.93
CA SER A 121 -12.74 10.06 0.00
C SER A 121 -12.23 11.34 -0.68
N MET A 122 -11.31 11.20 -1.65
CA MET A 122 -10.85 12.33 -2.46
C MET A 122 -11.97 12.89 -3.32
N GLN A 123 -12.81 12.06 -3.93
CA GLN A 123 -13.95 12.51 -4.74
C GLN A 123 -14.99 13.23 -3.89
N GLN A 124 -15.31 12.71 -2.70
CA GLN A 124 -16.23 13.38 -1.76
C GLN A 124 -15.70 14.76 -1.32
N SER A 125 -14.37 14.87 -1.17
CA SER A 125 -13.71 16.12 -0.79
C SER A 125 -13.54 17.12 -1.94
N GLN A 126 -13.81 16.74 -3.20
CA GLN A 126 -13.65 17.61 -4.37
C GLN A 126 -14.66 18.77 -4.44
N GLU A 127 -15.71 18.78 -3.62
CA GLU A 127 -16.53 20.00 -3.42
C GLU A 127 -15.70 21.15 -2.80
N HIS A 128 -14.58 20.84 -2.13
CA HIS A 128 -13.70 21.81 -1.49
C HIS A 128 -12.25 21.67 -1.99
N ASN A 129 -12.05 21.94 -3.28
CA ASN A 129 -10.82 22.44 -3.90
C ASN A 129 -9.48 22.07 -3.24
N TYR A 130 -9.05 20.79 -3.24
CA TYR A 130 -7.61 20.45 -3.26
C TYR A 130 -7.37 19.02 -3.80
N SER A 131 -6.92 18.94 -5.06
CA SER A 131 -6.39 17.76 -5.77
C SER A 131 -5.01 17.31 -5.20
N ILE A 132 -4.91 17.24 -3.88
CA ILE A 132 -3.63 17.23 -3.17
C ILE A 132 -3.57 15.99 -2.30
N PHE A 133 -2.72 15.06 -2.72
CA PHE A 133 -2.36 13.78 -2.10
C PHE A 133 -2.05 13.71 -0.59
N SER A 134 -2.37 14.62 0.33
CA SER A 134 -1.69 14.71 1.64
C SER A 134 -0.16 14.86 1.49
N MET A 135 0.49 15.61 2.38
CA MET A 135 1.95 15.82 2.25
C MET A 135 2.76 14.51 2.36
N ARG A 136 2.19 13.46 2.99
CA ARG A 136 2.87 12.18 3.20
C ARG A 136 3.05 11.37 1.92
N LEU A 137 2.04 11.34 1.03
CA LEU A 137 2.13 10.65 -0.26
C LEU A 137 2.83 11.47 -1.35
N ARG A 138 3.08 12.77 -1.09
CA ARG A 138 3.83 13.65 -2.00
C ARG A 138 5.34 13.49 -1.90
N ARG A 139 5.84 12.94 -0.80
CA ARG A 139 7.27 12.68 -0.65
C ARG A 139 7.63 11.47 -1.52
N PRO A 140 8.73 11.52 -2.30
CA PRO A 140 9.25 10.32 -2.92
C PRO A 140 9.47 9.25 -1.84
N PHE A 141 9.37 7.97 -2.21
CA PHE A 141 9.78 6.81 -1.39
C PHE A 141 11.30 6.82 -1.05
N GLU A 142 11.94 7.99 -0.93
CA GLU A 142 13.36 8.18 -0.65
C GLU A 142 13.69 8.24 0.85
N SER A 143 12.72 8.09 1.76
CA SER A 143 12.93 8.40 3.19
C SER A 143 12.80 7.21 4.15
N LEU A 144 13.01 5.97 3.71
CA LEU A 144 12.74 4.81 4.57
C LEU A 144 13.89 3.85 4.91
N TYR A 145 15.12 4.11 4.48
CA TYR A 145 16.26 3.24 4.81
C TYR A 145 17.48 3.97 5.41
N ASN A 146 17.27 5.11 6.07
CA ASN A 146 18.34 5.90 6.70
C ASN A 146 18.33 5.87 8.24
N VAL A 147 18.07 4.72 8.87
CA VAL A 147 18.24 4.58 10.35
C VAL A 147 18.97 3.30 10.74
N THR A 148 20.05 2.94 10.05
CA THR A 148 20.89 1.82 10.54
C THR A 148 22.39 2.05 10.57
N ASN A 149 22.96 3.21 10.19
CA ASN A 149 24.42 3.31 10.13
C ASN A 149 25.12 4.42 10.93
N ASN A 150 24.45 5.35 11.64
CA ASN A 150 25.16 6.52 12.19
C ASN A 150 24.93 6.87 13.68
N THR A 151 24.74 5.91 14.60
CA THR A 151 24.80 6.22 16.05
C THR A 151 25.45 5.11 16.91
N LEU A 152 26.52 4.48 16.43
CA LEU A 152 27.44 3.70 17.29
C LEU A 152 28.88 4.22 17.26
N GLU A 153 29.08 5.50 16.95
CA GLU A 153 30.34 6.20 17.19
C GLU A 153 30.04 7.57 17.78
N ASN A 154 30.02 7.64 19.11
CA ASN A 154 30.26 8.80 19.98
C ASN A 154 29.44 8.69 21.28
N VAL A 155 29.80 7.70 22.10
CA VAL A 155 29.66 7.81 23.56
C VAL A 155 31.00 7.37 24.16
N LEU A 156 31.91 8.33 24.24
CA LEU A 156 32.96 8.48 25.24
C LEU A 156 33.10 9.96 25.55
#